data_AF-A0A2K3PHG7-F1
#
_entry.id   AF-A0A2K3PHG7-F1
#
_cell.length_a   1.000
_cell.length_b   1.000
_cell.length_c   1.000
_cell.angle_alpha   90.00
_cell.angle_beta   90.00
_cell.angle_gamma   90.00
#
_symmetry.space_group_name_H-M   'P 1'
#
loop_
_entity.id
_entity.type
_entity.pdbx_description
1 polymer ?
#
loop_
_entity_poly.entity_id
_entity_poly.type
_entity_poly.pdbx_seq_one_letter_code
_entity_poly.pdbx_strand_id
1 'polypeptide(L)'
;MMLQFQGVSRHSLLAVLSGKSHDSKQKQKQKQKQDDASEGQFSSYPFPELSSSGRLEVKLLIKPTYDELGRVLEQLQPDFVYLQGQQLDDRGEIGSLVWEDFDLSTPEALCGLFSSKLPNTVYLETPKGEKLAEALHSEGVPYTIYWKNDFSKYAASHFHQAFFSVAQSTSSHTWDAFQLAQASFRLYCAENNVVSHDSRKGGGKLGPQILGEPPNIEVGPCEANMKEEEDSPETSSSIKIYDDDVNTRFLVCGFPCTLDACLLGSLEDGLNALLCTEITCYAAL
;
A
#
# COMPACT_ATOMS: atom_id res chain seq x y z
N MET A 1 21.62 15.09 20.48
CA MET A 1 22.01 13.67 20.45
C MET A 1 21.70 13.18 19.04
N MET A 2 22.72 12.95 18.22
CA MET A 2 22.54 12.38 16.88
C MET A 2 22.28 10.89 17.06
N LEU A 3 21.07 10.43 16.77
CA LEU A 3 20.80 9.01 16.59
C LEU A 3 21.39 8.62 15.24
N GLN A 4 22.63 8.11 15.26
CA GLN A 4 23.15 7.31 14.16
C GLN A 4 22.31 6.03 14.11
N PHE A 5 21.29 6.01 13.25
CA PHE A 5 20.68 4.76 12.80
C PHE A 5 21.75 3.98 12.03
N GLN A 6 22.36 2.99 12.68
CA GLN A 6 23.12 1.95 11.98
C GLN A 6 22.21 1.29 10.94
N GLY A 7 22.79 1.04 9.76
CA GLY A 7 22.10 0.81 8.49
C GLY A 7 20.85 -0.06 8.60
N VAL A 8 19.69 0.58 8.58
CA VAL A 8 18.42 -0.12 8.49
C VAL A 8 18.27 -0.59 7.04
N SER A 9 18.09 -1.89 6.85
CA SER A 9 17.79 -2.49 5.56
C SER A 9 16.68 -1.70 4.87
N ARG A 10 16.96 -1.17 3.68
CA ARG A 10 15.97 -0.48 2.85
C ARG A 10 15.24 -1.52 2.02
N HIS A 11 13.92 -1.54 2.07
CA HIS A 11 13.13 -2.37 1.16
C HIS A 11 13.21 -1.77 -0.24
N SER A 12 13.53 -2.60 -1.23
CA SER A 12 13.57 -2.19 -2.63
C SER A 12 12.22 -2.43 -3.29
N LEU A 13 11.65 -1.39 -3.88
CA LEU A 13 10.44 -1.42 -4.70
C LEU A 13 10.79 -1.19 -6.16
N LEU A 14 10.37 -2.11 -7.03
CA LEU A 14 10.27 -1.85 -8.47
C LEU A 14 8.83 -1.48 -8.83
N ALA A 15 8.62 -0.24 -9.26
CA ALA A 15 7.34 0.28 -9.71
C ALA A 15 7.30 0.35 -11.23
N VAL A 16 6.35 -0.35 -11.85
CA VAL A 16 6.15 -0.40 -13.30
C VAL A 16 4.85 0.32 -13.66
N LEU A 17 4.96 1.46 -14.35
CA LEU A 17 3.83 2.30 -14.69
C LEU A 17 3.48 2.19 -16.18
N SER A 18 2.17 2.14 -16.47
CA SER A 18 1.63 2.18 -17.84
C SER A 18 1.38 3.63 -18.34
N GLY A 19 1.29 4.61 -17.42
CA GLY A 19 0.91 5.99 -17.71
C GLY A 19 2.04 6.94 -18.16
N LYS A 20 1.66 8.13 -18.64
CA LYS A 20 2.57 9.26 -18.84
C LYS A 20 2.90 9.87 -17.47
N SER A 21 4.17 10.01 -17.12
CA SER A 21 4.58 10.79 -15.94
C SER A 21 3.95 12.19 -15.98
N HIS A 22 3.38 12.65 -14.87
CA HIS A 22 2.96 14.04 -14.72
C HIS A 22 4.20 14.92 -14.66
N ASP A 23 4.71 15.27 -15.83
CA ASP A 23 5.85 16.14 -16.00
C ASP A 23 5.56 17.48 -15.30
N SER A 24 6.44 17.88 -14.38
CA SER A 24 6.29 19.06 -13.50
C SER A 24 6.04 20.38 -14.25
N LYS A 25 6.27 20.41 -15.57
CA LYS A 25 5.95 21.53 -16.47
C LYS A 25 4.44 21.74 -16.73
N GLN A 26 3.58 20.74 -16.52
CA GLN A 26 2.13 20.91 -16.67
C GLN A 26 1.46 21.63 -15.48
N LYS A 27 2.11 21.67 -14.30
CA LYS A 27 1.61 22.40 -13.12
C LYS A 27 1.44 23.91 -13.37
N GLN A 28 2.22 24.50 -14.29
CA GLN A 28 2.10 25.93 -14.63
C GLN A 28 0.96 26.24 -15.60
N LYS A 29 0.57 25.30 -16.48
CA LYS A 29 -0.54 25.54 -17.42
C LYS A 29 -1.93 25.34 -16.81
N GLN A 30 -2.05 24.52 -15.76
CA GLN A 30 -3.32 24.30 -15.06
C GLN A 30 -3.70 25.42 -14.08
N LYS A 31 -2.74 26.18 -13.56
CA LYS A 31 -3.02 27.35 -12.69
C LYS A 31 -3.64 28.55 -13.43
N GLN A 32 -3.65 28.54 -14.76
CA GLN A 32 -4.09 29.67 -15.60
C GLN A 32 -5.46 29.46 -16.25
N LYS A 33 -6.13 28.34 -15.95
CA LYS A 33 -7.42 27.95 -16.58
C LYS A 33 -8.52 27.68 -15.54
N GLN A 34 -8.41 28.28 -14.37
CA GLN A 34 -9.34 28.12 -13.27
C GLN A 34 -10.15 29.41 -13.06
N ASP A 35 -10.78 29.90 -14.14
CA ASP A 35 -11.68 31.07 -14.07
C ASP A 35 -12.98 30.90 -14.90
N ASP A 36 -13.26 29.72 -15.45
CA ASP A 36 -14.58 29.47 -16.07
C ASP A 36 -15.18 28.15 -15.62
N ALA A 37 -16.29 28.28 -14.89
CA ALA A 37 -17.08 27.19 -14.36
C ALA A 37 -17.80 26.43 -15.49
N SER A 38 -17.58 25.12 -15.56
CA SER A 38 -18.53 24.15 -16.09
C SER A 38 -18.36 22.83 -15.35
N GLU A 39 -19.40 22.47 -14.59
CA GLU A 39 -19.56 21.16 -13.97
C GLU A 39 -19.50 20.07 -15.06
N GLY A 40 -18.63 19.07 -14.90
CA GLY A 40 -18.59 17.89 -15.78
C GLY A 40 -17.23 17.45 -16.31
N GLN A 41 -16.11 18.04 -15.88
CA GLN A 41 -14.78 17.46 -16.11
C GLN A 41 -14.28 16.86 -14.81
N PHE A 42 -14.18 15.53 -14.74
CA PHE A 42 -13.40 14.85 -13.71
C PHE A 42 -11.98 15.41 -13.77
N SER A 43 -11.69 16.42 -12.96
CA SER A 43 -10.33 16.89 -12.73
C SER A 43 -9.52 15.68 -12.34
N SER A 44 -8.53 15.31 -13.15
CA SER A 44 -7.63 14.18 -12.93
C SER A 44 -7.23 14.14 -11.45
N TYR A 45 -7.76 13.17 -10.71
CA TYR A 45 -7.36 12.98 -9.32
C TYR A 45 -5.86 12.69 -9.32
N PRO A 46 -5.05 13.39 -8.50
CA PRO A 46 -3.61 13.22 -8.55
C PRO A 46 -3.26 11.79 -8.17
N PHE A 47 -2.49 11.13 -9.03
CA PHE A 47 -1.83 9.89 -8.64
C PHE A 47 -0.58 10.25 -7.83
N PRO A 48 -0.40 9.68 -6.63
CA PRO A 48 0.76 9.91 -5.80
C PRO A 48 2.05 9.66 -6.56
N GLU A 49 3.02 10.56 -6.39
CA GLU A 49 4.35 10.37 -6.95
C GLU A 49 5.12 9.38 -6.07
N LEU A 50 5.35 8.19 -6.61
CA LEU A 50 6.19 7.18 -5.99
C LEU A 50 7.65 7.60 -6.08
N SER A 51 8.21 8.01 -4.94
CA SER A 51 9.61 8.41 -4.80
C SER A 51 10.27 7.70 -3.62
N SER A 52 11.59 7.52 -3.71
CA SER A 52 12.37 6.97 -2.62
C SER A 52 12.29 7.89 -1.40
N SER A 53 11.84 7.35 -0.28
CA SER A 53 11.69 8.10 0.97
C SER A 53 11.78 7.16 2.17
N GLY A 54 12.37 7.64 3.26
CA GLY A 54 12.52 6.90 4.50
C GLY A 54 13.20 5.54 4.29
N ARG A 55 12.42 4.47 4.44
CA ARG A 55 12.87 3.07 4.41
C ARG A 55 12.61 2.36 3.07
N LEU A 56 11.96 3.03 2.13
CA LEU A 56 11.61 2.49 0.82
C LEU A 56 12.48 3.11 -0.28
N GLU A 57 13.22 2.27 -1.00
CA GLU A 57 13.95 2.65 -2.20
C GLU A 57 13.13 2.29 -3.44
N VAL A 58 12.73 3.29 -4.23
CA VAL A 58 11.86 3.11 -5.38
C VAL A 58 12.64 3.20 -6.68
N LYS A 59 12.60 2.15 -7.49
CA LYS A 59 12.97 2.18 -8.89
C LYS A 59 11.73 2.27 -9.75
N LEU A 60 11.64 3.31 -10.57
CA LEU A 60 10.52 3.52 -11.49
C LEU A 60 10.88 3.09 -12.91
N LEU A 61 10.00 2.30 -13.54
CA LEU A 61 9.98 2.03 -14.97
C LEU A 61 8.68 2.54 -15.56
N ILE A 62 8.78 3.43 -16.54
CA ILE A 62 7.61 4.02 -17.21
C ILE A 62 7.58 3.47 -18.62
N LYS A 63 6.51 2.73 -18.95
CA LYS A 63 6.36 2.06 -20.24
C LYS A 63 7.61 1.28 -20.66
N PRO A 64 8.11 0.36 -19.81
CA PRO A 64 9.27 -0.44 -20.20
C PRO A 64 8.92 -1.35 -21.38
N THR A 65 9.94 -1.91 -22.01
CA THR A 65 9.82 -3.11 -22.87
C THR A 65 9.91 -4.38 -22.01
N TYR A 66 9.46 -5.53 -22.54
CA TYR A 66 9.54 -6.80 -21.80
C TYR A 66 11.00 -7.15 -21.42
N ASP A 67 11.93 -6.98 -22.36
CA ASP A 67 13.36 -7.24 -22.15
C ASP A 67 14.00 -6.28 -21.14
N GLU A 68 13.57 -5.01 -21.10
CA GLU A 68 14.01 -4.06 -20.08
C GLU A 68 13.52 -4.46 -18.70
N LEU A 69 12.23 -4.78 -18.57
CA LEU A 69 11.63 -5.19 -17.31
C LEU A 69 12.32 -6.45 -16.76
N GLY A 70 12.50 -7.48 -17.61
CA GLY A 70 13.19 -8.71 -17.23
C GLY A 70 14.62 -8.46 -16.77
N ARG A 71 15.41 -7.66 -17.51
CA ARG A 71 16.78 -7.30 -17.10
C ARG A 71 16.84 -6.57 -15.76
N VAL A 72 15.91 -5.64 -15.53
CA VAL A 72 15.86 -4.86 -14.27
C VAL A 72 15.46 -5.75 -13.09
N LEU A 73 14.54 -6.69 -13.28
CA LEU A 73 14.18 -7.67 -12.25
C LEU A 73 15.35 -8.59 -11.90
N GLU A 74 16.07 -9.11 -12.90
CA GLU A 74 17.27 -9.93 -12.71
C GLU A 74 18.39 -9.17 -12.00
N GLN A 75 18.57 -7.88 -12.33
CA GLN A 75 19.63 -7.06 -11.74
C GLN A 75 19.32 -6.60 -10.32
N LEU A 76 18.08 -6.15 -10.07
CA LEU A 76 17.69 -5.55 -8.79
C LEU A 76 17.20 -6.57 -7.78
N GLN A 77 16.62 -7.68 -8.24
CA GLN A 77 16.03 -8.71 -7.40
C GLN A 77 15.13 -8.13 -6.28
N PRO A 78 14.18 -7.24 -6.64
CA PRO A 78 13.48 -6.44 -5.66
C PRO A 78 12.60 -7.29 -4.75
N ASP A 79 12.50 -6.92 -3.47
CA ASP A 79 11.60 -7.61 -2.53
C ASP A 79 10.13 -7.25 -2.76
N PHE A 80 9.86 -6.08 -3.36
CA PHE A 80 8.53 -5.61 -3.72
C PHE A 80 8.45 -5.26 -5.21
N VAL A 81 7.46 -5.81 -5.92
CA VAL A 81 7.11 -5.38 -7.28
C VAL A 81 5.69 -4.81 -7.35
N TYR A 82 5.56 -3.61 -7.90
CA TYR A 82 4.27 -2.95 -8.16
C TYR A 82 4.05 -2.85 -9.66
N LEU A 83 2.94 -3.41 -10.14
CA LEU A 83 2.54 -3.40 -11.55
C LEU A 83 1.23 -2.62 -11.71
N GLN A 84 1.31 -1.51 -12.43
CA GLN A 84 0.15 -0.69 -12.74
C GLN A 84 -0.44 -1.06 -14.10
N GLY A 85 -1.74 -1.36 -14.11
CA GLY A 85 -2.51 -1.57 -15.33
C GLY A 85 -2.67 -0.31 -16.19
N GLN A 86 -3.22 -0.50 -17.38
CA GLN A 86 -3.39 0.59 -18.34
C GLN A 86 -4.24 1.73 -17.78
N GLN A 87 -3.76 2.97 -17.88
CA GLN A 87 -4.54 4.15 -17.52
C GLN A 87 -5.55 4.46 -18.64
N LEU A 88 -6.83 4.14 -18.42
CA LEU A 88 -7.90 4.38 -19.40
C LEU A 88 -8.41 5.82 -19.24
N ASP A 89 -8.01 6.71 -20.14
CA ASP A 89 -8.31 8.15 -20.08
C ASP A 89 -9.81 8.46 -20.27
N ASP A 90 -10.51 7.59 -20.97
CA ASP A 90 -11.91 7.69 -21.36
C ASP A 90 -12.90 7.35 -20.22
N ARG A 91 -12.49 6.55 -19.23
CA ARG A 91 -13.40 6.03 -18.18
C ARG A 91 -13.02 6.41 -16.75
N GLY A 92 -11.83 6.99 -16.54
CA GLY A 92 -11.35 7.23 -15.18
C GLY A 92 -11.12 5.94 -14.38
N GLU A 93 -10.89 4.83 -15.08
CA GLU A 93 -10.67 3.48 -14.55
C GLU A 93 -9.26 3.00 -14.87
N ILE A 94 -8.84 1.93 -14.19
CA ILE A 94 -7.58 1.22 -14.47
C ILE A 94 -7.91 -0.07 -15.22
N GLY A 95 -7.22 -0.28 -16.33
CA GLY A 95 -7.35 -1.44 -17.21
C GLY A 95 -6.37 -2.56 -16.86
N SER A 96 -6.31 -3.57 -17.74
CA SER A 96 -5.45 -4.75 -17.58
C SER A 96 -3.95 -4.43 -17.62
N LEU A 97 -3.11 -5.38 -17.18
CA LEU A 97 -1.64 -5.34 -17.26
C LEU A 97 -1.13 -5.53 -18.70
N VAL A 98 -1.48 -4.60 -19.57
CA VAL A 98 -1.07 -4.58 -20.98
C VAL A 98 -0.25 -3.33 -21.25
N TRP A 99 0.91 -3.51 -21.85
CA TRP A 99 1.77 -2.46 -22.38
C TRP A 99 1.82 -2.53 -23.91
N GLU A 100 2.41 -1.52 -24.55
CA GLU A 100 2.45 -1.43 -26.01
C GLU A 100 3.14 -2.66 -26.65
N ASP A 101 4.18 -3.20 -26.01
CA ASP A 101 5.03 -4.26 -26.56
C ASP A 101 4.81 -5.65 -25.94
N PHE A 102 4.03 -5.78 -24.85
CA PHE A 102 3.78 -7.06 -24.18
C PHE A 102 2.54 -7.04 -23.30
N ASP A 103 2.02 -8.24 -23.02
CA ASP A 103 0.79 -8.49 -22.29
C ASP A 103 1.06 -9.43 -21.10
N LEU A 104 0.80 -8.97 -19.87
CA LEU A 104 0.89 -9.75 -18.63
C LEU A 104 -0.50 -10.03 -18.03
N SER A 105 -1.56 -9.93 -18.83
CA SER A 105 -2.94 -10.21 -18.40
C SER A 105 -3.25 -11.69 -18.24
N THR A 106 -2.34 -12.58 -18.67
CA THR A 106 -2.44 -14.02 -18.47
C THR A 106 -1.52 -14.50 -17.34
N PRO A 107 -1.97 -15.48 -16.52
CA PRO A 107 -1.15 -16.08 -15.47
C PRO A 107 0.22 -16.55 -15.94
N GLU A 108 0.28 -17.21 -17.10
CA GLU A 108 1.50 -17.80 -17.64
C GLU A 108 2.53 -16.73 -18.02
N ALA A 109 2.07 -15.64 -18.65
CA ALA A 109 2.94 -14.52 -19.03
C ALA A 109 3.45 -13.77 -17.80
N LEU A 110 2.59 -13.57 -16.80
CA LEU A 110 2.95 -12.89 -15.56
C LEU A 110 3.93 -13.72 -14.72
N CYS A 111 3.70 -15.02 -14.55
CA CYS A 111 4.60 -15.90 -13.80
C CYS A 111 5.94 -16.06 -14.52
N GLY A 112 5.93 -16.14 -15.86
CA GLY A 112 7.15 -16.20 -16.67
C GLY A 112 8.08 -14.99 -16.51
N LEU A 113 7.57 -13.86 -15.99
CA LEU A 113 8.38 -12.69 -15.68
C LEU A 113 9.39 -12.92 -14.55
N PHE A 114 9.07 -13.80 -13.59
CA PHE A 114 9.87 -14.03 -12.39
C PHE A 114 10.66 -15.33 -12.50
N SER A 115 11.68 -15.35 -13.35
CA SER A 115 12.42 -16.58 -13.67
C SER A 115 13.53 -16.94 -12.65
N SER A 116 14.09 -15.96 -11.93
CA SER A 116 15.26 -16.18 -11.04
C SER A 116 14.91 -16.13 -9.54
N LYS A 117 14.42 -14.98 -9.07
CA LYS A 117 14.03 -14.71 -7.69
C LYS A 117 12.62 -14.17 -7.66
N LEU A 118 11.76 -14.83 -6.89
CA LEU A 118 10.42 -14.34 -6.61
C LEU A 118 10.50 -13.21 -5.57
N PRO A 119 9.81 -12.08 -5.81
CA PRO A 119 9.68 -11.03 -4.80
C PRO A 119 8.88 -11.54 -3.61
N ASN A 120 9.08 -10.93 -2.44
CA ASN A 120 8.26 -11.21 -1.26
C ASN A 120 6.82 -10.71 -1.44
N THR A 121 6.67 -9.58 -2.14
CA THR A 121 5.38 -8.92 -2.35
C THR A 121 5.20 -8.51 -3.82
N VAL A 122 4.05 -8.84 -4.39
CA VAL A 122 3.59 -8.28 -5.68
C VAL A 122 2.28 -7.55 -5.47
N TYR A 123 2.20 -6.29 -5.93
CA TYR A 123 0.94 -5.54 -6.00
C TYR A 123 0.50 -5.37 -7.46
N LEU A 124 -0.63 -6.00 -7.79
CA LEU A 124 -1.28 -5.95 -9.10
C LEU A 124 -2.42 -4.91 -9.08
N GLU A 125 -2.16 -3.71 -9.59
CA GLU A 125 -3.18 -2.67 -9.78
C GLU A 125 -3.87 -2.86 -11.14
N THR A 126 -4.65 -3.94 -11.23
CA THR A 126 -5.41 -4.36 -12.42
C THR A 126 -6.76 -4.92 -12.00
N PRO A 127 -7.86 -4.68 -12.75
CA PRO A 127 -9.16 -5.23 -12.42
C PRO A 127 -9.17 -6.75 -12.55
N LYS A 128 -10.04 -7.41 -11.77
CA LYS A 128 -10.27 -8.87 -11.83
C LYS A 128 -8.98 -9.70 -11.72
N GLY A 129 -8.04 -9.24 -10.89
CA GLY A 129 -6.70 -9.82 -10.73
C GLY A 129 -6.63 -11.12 -9.94
N GLU A 130 -7.75 -11.72 -9.54
CA GLU A 130 -7.79 -12.90 -8.66
C GLU A 130 -6.99 -14.09 -9.24
N LYS A 131 -7.21 -14.43 -10.51
CA LYS A 131 -6.48 -15.51 -11.18
C LYS A 131 -4.98 -15.26 -11.31
N LEU A 132 -4.60 -13.99 -11.51
CA LEU A 132 -3.19 -13.60 -11.59
C LEU A 132 -2.52 -13.72 -10.21
N ALA A 133 -3.24 -13.32 -9.16
CA ALA A 133 -2.76 -13.41 -7.80
C ALA A 133 -2.61 -14.87 -7.35
N GLU A 134 -3.61 -15.71 -7.63
CA GLU A 134 -3.56 -17.15 -7.32
C GLU A 134 -2.38 -17.84 -8.01
N ALA A 135 -2.08 -17.48 -9.26
CA ALA A 135 -0.95 -18.03 -9.99
C ALA A 135 0.39 -17.62 -9.37
N LEU A 136 0.60 -16.32 -9.08
CA LEU A 136 1.81 -15.84 -8.41
C LEU A 136 2.00 -16.48 -7.03
N HIS A 137 0.91 -16.62 -6.27
CA HIS A 137 0.97 -17.27 -4.98
C HIS A 137 1.33 -18.75 -5.09
N SER A 138 0.81 -19.44 -6.11
CA SER A 138 1.14 -20.86 -6.39
C SER A 138 2.58 -21.05 -6.85
N GLU A 139 3.17 -20.07 -7.53
CA GLU A 139 4.61 -20.03 -7.86
C GLU A 139 5.49 -19.81 -6.62
N GLY A 140 4.91 -19.31 -5.52
CA GLY A 140 5.59 -19.15 -4.25
C GLY A 140 5.80 -17.69 -3.82
N VAL A 141 5.14 -16.72 -4.46
CA VAL A 141 5.10 -15.34 -3.95
C VAL A 141 4.33 -15.29 -2.63
N PRO A 142 4.97 -14.92 -1.50
CA PRO A 142 4.31 -14.95 -0.19
C PRO A 142 3.10 -14.04 -0.10
N TYR A 143 3.22 -12.80 -0.61
CA TYR A 143 2.16 -11.80 -0.56
C TYR A 143 1.80 -11.27 -1.94
N THR A 144 0.53 -11.42 -2.34
CA THR A 144 0.03 -10.81 -3.57
C THR A 144 -1.20 -9.96 -3.31
N ILE A 145 -1.07 -8.65 -3.53
CA ILE A 145 -2.16 -7.68 -3.43
C ILE A 145 -2.82 -7.56 -4.81
N TYR A 146 -4.14 -7.64 -4.87
CA TYR A 146 -4.89 -7.60 -6.13
C TYR A 146 -6.26 -6.95 -5.97
N TRP A 147 -6.86 -6.52 -7.08
CA TRP A 147 -8.23 -6.01 -7.10
C TRP A 147 -9.19 -7.07 -7.65
N LYS A 148 -10.21 -7.40 -6.86
CA LYS A 148 -11.19 -8.43 -7.23
C LYS A 148 -12.16 -7.98 -8.34
N ASN A 149 -12.48 -6.68 -8.36
CA ASN A 149 -13.49 -6.10 -9.26
C ASN A 149 -12.88 -4.94 -10.06
N ASP A 150 -13.67 -4.37 -10.97
CA ASP A 150 -13.34 -3.10 -11.62
C ASP A 150 -13.34 -1.96 -10.58
N PHE A 151 -12.43 -1.00 -10.74
CA PHE A 151 -12.22 0.10 -9.78
C PHE A 151 -11.77 1.37 -10.50
N SER A 152 -12.09 2.51 -9.90
CA SER A 152 -11.70 3.81 -10.45
C SER A 152 -10.26 4.18 -10.10
N LYS A 153 -9.69 5.12 -10.88
CA LYS A 153 -8.41 5.77 -10.56
C LYS A 153 -8.43 6.45 -9.19
N TYR A 154 -9.58 6.94 -8.73
CA TYR A 154 -9.74 7.54 -7.40
C TYR A 154 -9.55 6.50 -6.30
N ALA A 155 -10.23 5.36 -6.40
CA ALA A 155 -10.11 4.25 -5.45
C ALA A 155 -8.67 3.70 -5.41
N ALA A 156 -8.08 3.51 -6.60
CA ALA A 156 -6.70 3.09 -6.75
C ALA A 156 -5.74 4.04 -6.03
N SER A 157 -5.86 5.34 -6.34
CA SER A 157 -4.99 6.38 -5.80
C SER A 157 -5.09 6.50 -4.27
N HIS A 158 -6.30 6.41 -3.70
CA HIS A 158 -6.49 6.42 -2.24
C HIS A 158 -5.81 5.24 -1.55
N PHE A 159 -6.02 4.02 -2.07
CA PHE A 159 -5.37 2.82 -1.53
C PHE A 159 -3.85 2.91 -1.68
N HIS A 160 -3.38 3.27 -2.87
CA HIS A 160 -1.97 3.45 -3.21
C HIS A 160 -1.28 4.43 -2.25
N GLN A 161 -1.87 5.62 -2.04
CA GLN A 161 -1.33 6.61 -1.12
C GLN A 161 -1.21 6.07 0.29
N ALA A 162 -2.28 5.46 0.82
CA ALA A 162 -2.28 4.94 2.19
C ALA A 162 -1.23 3.84 2.36
N PHE A 163 -1.18 2.90 1.42
CA PHE A 163 -0.25 1.79 1.45
C PHE A 163 1.22 2.25 1.42
N PHE A 164 1.60 3.05 0.42
CA PHE A 164 2.98 3.48 0.28
C PHE A 164 3.41 4.51 1.33
N SER A 165 2.48 5.28 1.92
CA SER A 165 2.81 6.14 3.07
C SER A 165 3.30 5.31 4.26
N VAL A 166 2.69 4.15 4.52
CA VAL A 166 3.13 3.22 5.57
C VAL A 166 4.46 2.59 5.19
N ALA A 167 4.57 2.04 3.99
CA ALA A 167 5.79 1.38 3.52
C ALA A 167 7.02 2.32 3.46
N GLN A 168 6.81 3.62 3.22
CA GLN A 168 7.89 4.62 3.23
C GLN A 168 8.30 5.04 4.64
N SER A 169 7.35 5.12 5.58
CA SER A 169 7.59 5.64 6.93
C SER A 169 8.06 4.59 7.93
N THR A 170 7.70 3.33 7.74
CA THR A 170 7.91 2.23 8.70
C THR A 170 8.60 1.04 8.03
N SER A 171 9.27 0.19 8.81
CA SER A 171 9.77 -1.12 8.34
C SER A 171 8.68 -2.19 8.52
N SER A 172 7.45 -1.82 8.18
CA SER A 172 6.28 -2.63 8.44
C SER A 172 6.17 -3.80 7.49
N HIS A 173 5.56 -4.86 7.99
CA HIS A 173 5.24 -6.01 7.17
C HIS A 173 4.16 -5.64 6.13
N THR A 174 4.22 -6.24 4.94
CA THR A 174 3.26 -5.94 3.84
C THR A 174 1.81 -6.11 4.28
N TRP A 175 1.55 -7.12 5.11
CA TRP A 175 0.23 -7.36 5.68
C TRP A 175 -0.29 -6.15 6.48
N ASP A 176 0.53 -5.58 7.36
CA ASP A 176 0.10 -4.47 8.23
C ASP A 176 -0.17 -3.20 7.40
N ALA A 177 0.72 -2.90 6.43
CA ALA A 177 0.52 -1.82 5.48
C ALA A 177 -0.76 -2.00 4.65
N PHE A 178 -1.05 -3.24 4.24
CA PHE A 178 -2.29 -3.58 3.53
C PHE A 178 -3.53 -3.35 4.40
N GLN A 179 -3.51 -3.80 5.67
CA GLN A 179 -4.65 -3.64 6.58
C GLN A 179 -5.00 -2.16 6.77
N LEU A 180 -3.99 -1.29 6.95
CA LEU A 180 -4.24 0.15 7.05
C LEU A 180 -4.79 0.73 5.74
N ALA A 181 -4.19 0.37 4.61
CA ALA A 181 -4.63 0.84 3.31
C ALA A 181 -6.07 0.38 2.97
N GLN A 182 -6.43 -0.85 3.36
CA GLN A 182 -7.77 -1.38 3.19
C GLN A 182 -8.79 -0.69 4.11
N ALA A 183 -8.41 -0.36 5.34
CA ALA A 183 -9.25 0.45 6.24
C ALA A 183 -9.50 1.85 5.66
N SER A 184 -8.44 2.51 5.16
CA SER A 184 -8.54 3.80 4.48
C SER A 184 -9.42 3.74 3.23
N PHE A 185 -9.24 2.71 2.39
CA PHE A 185 -10.10 2.48 1.23
C PHE A 185 -11.57 2.32 1.62
N ARG A 186 -11.87 1.56 2.68
CA ARG A 186 -13.25 1.37 3.14
C ARG A 186 -13.87 2.68 3.63
N LEU A 187 -13.08 3.47 4.36
CA LEU A 187 -13.51 4.77 4.89
C LEU A 187 -13.84 5.79 3.79
N TYR A 188 -13.04 5.86 2.71
CA TYR A 188 -13.18 6.91 1.69
C TYR A 188 -13.85 6.45 0.39
N CYS A 189 -13.82 5.16 0.06
CA CYS A 189 -14.17 4.66 -1.26
C CYS A 189 -15.30 3.62 -1.27
N ALA A 190 -15.45 2.78 -0.24
CA ALA A 190 -16.41 1.68 -0.26
C ALA A 190 -17.88 2.14 -0.19
N GLU A 191 -18.16 3.25 0.50
CA GLU A 191 -19.53 3.78 0.63
C GLU A 191 -19.92 4.75 -0.50
N ASN A 192 -18.94 5.34 -1.20
CA ASN A 192 -19.17 6.43 -2.16
C ASN A 192 -19.66 5.99 -3.56
N ASN A 193 -20.15 4.76 -3.76
CA ASN A 193 -20.57 4.24 -5.09
C ASN A 193 -19.48 4.40 -6.19
N VAL A 194 -18.21 4.49 -5.81
CA VAL A 194 -17.07 4.60 -6.75
C VAL A 194 -16.66 3.22 -7.30
N VAL A 195 -17.22 2.15 -6.74
CA VAL A 195 -17.21 0.81 -7.33
C VAL A 195 -18.38 0.73 -8.30
N SER A 196 -18.08 0.40 -9.57
CA SER A 196 -19.05 0.37 -10.66
C SER A 196 -20.34 -0.36 -10.27
N HIS A 197 -21.48 0.21 -10.65
CA HIS A 197 -22.84 -0.12 -10.17
C HIS A 197 -23.25 -1.60 -10.40
N ASP A 198 -22.52 -2.32 -11.25
CA ASP A 198 -22.74 -3.73 -11.60
C ASP A 198 -22.15 -4.74 -10.59
N SER A 199 -21.27 -4.31 -9.69
CA SER A 199 -20.58 -5.20 -8.73
C SER A 199 -21.38 -5.52 -7.45
N ARG A 200 -22.47 -4.78 -7.18
CA ARG A 200 -23.28 -4.92 -5.94
C ARG A 200 -24.13 -6.19 -5.87
N LYS A 201 -24.17 -7.02 -6.93
CA LYS A 201 -25.03 -8.22 -7.00
C LYS A 201 -24.41 -9.50 -6.44
N GLY A 202 -23.14 -9.50 -6.03
CA GLY A 202 -22.50 -10.63 -5.37
C GLY A 202 -21.92 -10.20 -4.04
N GLY A 203 -22.34 -10.81 -2.92
CA GLY A 203 -21.90 -10.50 -1.56
C GLY A 203 -20.43 -10.81 -1.25
N GLY A 204 -19.52 -10.67 -2.22
CA GLY A 204 -18.08 -10.79 -2.01
C GLY A 204 -17.48 -9.47 -1.51
N LYS A 205 -16.38 -9.56 -0.74
CA LYS A 205 -15.60 -8.39 -0.32
C LYS A 205 -15.18 -7.58 -1.56
N LEU A 206 -15.67 -6.35 -1.67
CA LEU A 206 -15.31 -5.43 -2.75
C LEU A 206 -13.96 -4.77 -2.47
N GLY A 207 -13.25 -4.36 -3.53
CA GLY A 207 -11.99 -3.61 -3.43
C GLY A 207 -10.73 -4.48 -3.41
N PRO A 208 -9.63 -3.95 -2.84
CA PRO A 208 -8.34 -4.62 -2.82
C PRO A 208 -8.36 -5.79 -1.83
N GLN A 209 -7.70 -6.88 -2.22
CA GLN A 209 -7.53 -8.11 -1.45
C GLN A 209 -6.04 -8.46 -1.40
N ILE A 210 -5.66 -9.30 -0.44
CA ILE A 210 -4.30 -9.82 -0.30
C ILE A 210 -4.37 -11.35 -0.19
N LEU A 211 -3.51 -12.05 -0.93
CA LEU A 211 -3.16 -13.44 -0.69
C LEU A 211 -1.88 -13.49 0.12
N GLY A 212 -1.81 -14.40 1.08
CA GLY A 212 -0.74 -14.54 2.04
C GLY A 212 -1.28 -14.68 3.46
N GLU A 213 -0.42 -15.07 4.39
CA GLU A 213 -0.81 -15.27 5.79
C GLU A 213 -0.39 -14.07 6.66
N PRO A 214 -1.20 -13.67 7.65
CA PRO A 214 -0.80 -12.64 8.60
C PRO A 214 0.49 -13.05 9.32
N PRO A 215 1.40 -12.09 9.61
CA PRO A 215 2.61 -12.38 10.37
C PRO A 215 2.22 -12.91 11.75
N ASN A 216 2.89 -13.96 12.21
CA ASN A 216 2.64 -14.53 13.52
C ASN A 216 3.31 -13.65 14.58
N ILE A 217 2.53 -12.85 15.29
CA ILE A 217 3.03 -12.02 16.39
C ILE A 217 2.95 -12.84 17.67
N GLU A 218 4.03 -13.55 18.00
CA GLU A 218 4.18 -14.11 19.35
C GLU A 218 4.50 -12.97 20.30
N VAL A 219 3.45 -12.32 20.83
CA VAL A 219 3.60 -11.42 21.97
C VAL A 219 3.96 -12.31 23.16
N GLY A 220 5.25 -12.44 23.44
CA GLY A 220 5.72 -13.11 24.64
C GLY A 220 5.01 -12.54 25.86
N PRO A 221 4.56 -13.37 26.83
CA PRO A 221 3.92 -12.86 28.02
C PRO A 221 4.86 -11.84 28.68
N CYS A 222 4.36 -10.62 28.87
CA CYS A 222 5.08 -9.59 29.59
C CYS A 222 5.34 -10.15 30.99
N GLU A 223 6.56 -10.59 31.28
CA GLU A 223 6.93 -11.08 32.60
C GLU A 223 6.78 -9.90 33.56
N ALA A 224 5.60 -9.80 34.18
CA ALA A 224 5.43 -9.03 35.38
C ALA A 224 6.40 -9.64 36.39
N ASN A 225 7.54 -8.96 36.58
CA ASN A 225 8.51 -9.26 37.63
C ASN A 225 7.82 -9.14 38.99
N MET A 226 7.07 -10.17 39.39
CA MET A 226 6.73 -10.44 40.77
C MET A 226 7.95 -11.12 41.39
N LYS A 227 8.94 -10.32 41.76
CA LYS A 227 9.92 -10.72 42.76
C LYS A 227 9.93 -9.67 43.86
N GLU A 228 9.44 -10.11 45.01
CA GLU A 228 9.61 -9.45 46.31
C GLU A 228 11.11 -9.21 46.59
N GLU A 229 11.37 -8.03 47.15
CA GLU A 229 12.55 -7.51 47.87
C GLU A 229 13.89 -8.30 47.88
N GLU A 230 14.98 -7.63 47.49
CA GLU A 230 16.05 -7.23 48.43
C GLU A 230 17.10 -6.29 47.78
N ASP A 231 17.64 -5.38 48.60
CA ASP A 231 18.58 -4.29 48.32
C ASP A 231 19.79 -4.63 47.43
N SER A 232 20.03 -3.83 46.37
CA SER A 232 21.33 -3.18 46.11
C SER A 232 21.22 -2.08 45.02
N PRO A 233 22.00 -0.99 45.08
CA PRO A 233 21.85 0.14 44.18
C PRO A 233 22.94 0.14 43.09
N GLU A 234 22.66 -0.39 41.89
CA GLU A 234 23.55 -0.19 40.73
C GLU A 234 22.74 0.14 39.46
N THR A 235 22.67 1.45 39.20
CA THR A 235 22.68 2.10 37.87
C THR A 235 22.09 1.33 36.69
N SER A 236 20.81 0.98 36.73
CA SER A 236 20.01 0.98 35.51
C SER A 236 19.38 2.36 35.39
N SER A 237 19.87 3.20 34.49
CA SER A 237 19.10 4.36 34.03
C SER A 237 17.86 3.81 33.31
N SER A 238 16.84 3.48 34.09
CA SER A 238 15.49 3.23 33.60
C SER A 238 15.01 4.58 33.04
N ILE A 239 15.29 4.82 31.77
CA ILE A 239 14.63 5.91 31.06
C ILE A 239 13.15 5.51 31.01
N LYS A 240 12.36 5.94 31.99
CA LYS A 240 10.91 5.91 31.88
C LYS A 240 10.54 6.96 30.83
N ILE A 241 10.32 6.52 29.59
CA ILE A 241 9.97 7.42 28.48
C ILE A 241 8.49 7.84 28.53
N TYR A 242 7.68 7.33 29.46
CA TYR A 242 6.25 7.65 29.51
C TYR A 242 5.77 7.97 30.93
N ASP A 243 4.98 9.03 31.02
CA ASP A 243 4.02 9.28 32.10
C ASP A 243 2.94 8.19 32.03
N ASP A 244 2.41 7.72 33.16
CA ASP A 244 1.49 6.57 33.22
C ASP A 244 0.17 6.81 32.42
N ASP A 245 -0.13 8.06 32.05
CA ASP A 245 -1.31 8.47 31.29
C ASP A 245 -0.94 9.19 29.97
N VAL A 246 -0.57 8.44 28.92
CA VAL A 246 -0.44 9.01 27.56
C VAL A 246 -1.83 9.14 26.93
N ASN A 247 -2.46 10.30 27.08
CA ASN A 247 -3.70 10.61 26.36
C ASN A 247 -3.39 11.01 24.91
N THR A 248 -3.51 10.06 23.98
CA THR A 248 -3.40 10.35 22.53
C THR A 248 -4.77 10.79 22.00
N ARG A 249 -4.82 12.00 21.43
CA ARG A 249 -6.02 12.53 20.76
C ARG A 249 -5.82 12.54 19.26
N PHE A 250 -6.71 11.87 18.53
CA PHE A 250 -6.72 11.87 17.07
C PHE A 250 -7.69 12.92 16.54
N LEU A 251 -7.21 13.78 15.64
CA LEU A 251 -8.08 14.65 14.85
C LEU A 251 -8.38 13.93 13.54
N VAL A 252 -9.60 13.44 13.38
CA VAL A 252 -10.07 12.84 12.13
C VAL A 252 -10.71 13.93 11.28
N CYS A 253 -10.02 14.33 10.21
CA CYS A 253 -10.53 15.29 9.24
C CYS A 253 -11.24 14.55 8.11
N GLY A 254 -12.53 14.83 7.91
CA GLY A 254 -13.33 14.25 6.84
C GLY A 254 -14.43 15.21 6.40
N PHE A 255 -15.10 14.88 5.30
CA PHE A 255 -16.30 15.61 4.91
C PHE A 255 -17.36 15.46 6.02
N PRO A 256 -18.21 16.47 6.29
CA PRO A 256 -19.32 16.31 7.21
C PRO A 256 -20.16 15.09 6.82
N CYS A 257 -20.15 14.05 7.64
CA CYS A 257 -20.89 12.81 7.42
C CYS A 257 -21.57 12.38 8.73
N THR A 258 -22.70 11.69 8.60
CA THR A 258 -23.29 10.97 9.73
C THR A 258 -22.41 9.75 10.02
N LEU A 259 -21.88 9.66 11.23
CA LEU A 259 -21.14 8.48 11.67
C LEU A 259 -22.09 7.28 11.70
N ASP A 260 -21.90 6.33 10.79
CA ASP A 260 -22.55 5.04 10.84
C ASP A 260 -21.59 3.95 11.31
N ALA A 261 -22.11 2.73 11.52
CA ALA A 261 -21.32 1.61 12.03
C ALA A 261 -20.21 1.18 11.05
N CYS A 262 -20.38 1.42 9.75
CA CYS A 262 -19.43 1.02 8.71
C CYS A 262 -18.21 1.95 8.69
N LEU A 263 -18.44 3.27 8.80
CA LEU A 263 -17.38 4.27 8.95
C LEU A 263 -16.61 4.08 10.27
N LEU A 264 -17.34 3.86 11.38
CA LEU A 264 -16.72 3.61 12.68
C LEU A 264 -15.89 2.32 12.68
N GLY A 265 -16.39 1.24 12.08
CA GLY A 265 -15.64 -0.02 11.95
C GLY A 265 -14.39 0.14 11.07
N SER A 266 -14.47 0.92 9.99
CA SER A 266 -13.30 1.22 9.15
C SER A 266 -12.24 2.04 9.89
N LEU A 267 -12.67 2.97 10.75
CA LEU A 267 -11.77 3.75 11.60
C LEU A 267 -11.12 2.89 12.68
N GLU A 268 -11.90 2.04 13.35
CA GLU A 268 -11.40 1.07 14.33
C GLU A 268 -10.34 0.16 13.71
N ASP A 269 -10.63 -0.44 12.56
CA ASP A 269 -9.69 -1.30 11.83
C ASP A 269 -8.41 -0.56 11.46
N GLY A 270 -8.51 0.71 11.03
CA GLY A 270 -7.36 1.54 10.69
C GLY A 270 -6.49 1.88 11.89
N LEU A 271 -7.11 2.24 13.02
CA LEU A 271 -6.38 2.50 14.27
C LEU A 271 -5.71 1.23 14.79
N ASN A 272 -6.40 0.09 14.73
CA ASN A 272 -5.83 -1.20 15.10
C ASN A 272 -4.64 -1.57 14.20
N ALA A 273 -4.77 -1.38 12.88
CA ALA A 273 -3.66 -1.62 11.95
C ALA A 273 -2.44 -0.72 12.22
N LEU A 274 -2.65 0.56 12.56
CA LEU A 274 -1.57 1.46 12.97
C LEU A 274 -0.86 0.99 14.24
N LEU A 275 -1.62 0.55 15.25
CA LEU A 275 -1.06 0.03 16.49
C LEU A 275 -0.28 -1.27 16.25
N CYS A 276 -0.84 -2.22 15.48
CA CYS A 276 -0.14 -3.44 15.09
C CYS A 276 1.14 -3.13 14.32
N THR A 277 1.10 -2.17 13.39
CA THR A 277 2.28 -1.74 12.63
C THR A 277 3.40 -1.29 13.56
N GLU A 278 3.07 -0.46 14.56
CA GLU A 278 4.04 0.05 15.52
C GLU A 278 4.62 -1.08 16.39
N ILE A 279 3.76 -1.98 16.90
CA ILE A 279 4.17 -3.12 17.72
C ILE A 279 5.09 -4.08 16.94
N THR A 280 4.70 -4.46 15.71
CA THR A 280 5.49 -5.36 14.86
C THR A 280 6.81 -4.71 14.45
N CYS A 281 6.83 -3.40 14.17
CA CYS A 281 8.07 -2.69 13.85
C CYS A 281 9.04 -2.67 15.03
N TYR A 282 8.57 -2.51 16.27
CA TYR A 282 9.44 -2.60 17.46
C TYR A 282 9.91 -4.03 17.74
N ALA A 283 9.07 -5.04 17.53
CA ALA A 283 9.44 -6.43 17.76
C ALA A 283 10.50 -6.95 16.76
N ALA A 284 10.66 -6.28 15.61
CA ALA A 284 11.63 -6.64 14.56
C ALA A 284 13.00 -5.93 14.70
N LEU A 285 13.19 -5.05 15.70
CA LEU A 285 14.45 -4.37 16.01
C LEU A 285 15.24 -5.11 17.09
#